data_AF-A0A3S5BS00-F1
#
_entry.id   AF-A0A3S5BS00-F1
#
_cell.length_a   1.000
_cell.length_b   1.000
_cell.length_c   1.000
_cell.angle_alpha   90.00
_cell.angle_beta   90.00
_cell.angle_gamma   90.00
#
_symmetry.space_group_name_H-M   'P 1'
#
loop_
_entity.id
_entity.type
_entity.pdbx_description
1 polymer ?
#
loop_
_entity_poly.entity_id
_entity_poly.type
_entity_poly.pdbx_seq_one_letter_code
_entity_poly.pdbx_strand_id
1 'polypeptide(L)'
;MPKRSTVKNLPQVVKDWLDAALVENNFSGYRELEEALKARGYDISKSAVHRYGQKLEQRLASIKASAEAAKVISENISNEKSAQSDAILEMIQSEVFQALMSLQEIKEEDDPMKRLAALSFVGKNISPLISASINLKKYQAEIKARAEAAAKEVEKVVKKNGLTEDTANQIRKQILGIV
;
A
#
# COMPACT_ATOMS: atom_id res chain seq x y z
N MET A 1 46.36 -4.82 -7.01
CA MET A 1 45.36 -5.11 -5.96
C MET A 1 44.25 -5.94 -6.58
N PRO A 2 43.83 -7.07 -5.98
CA PRO A 2 42.71 -7.85 -6.51
C PRO A 2 41.42 -7.01 -6.48
N LYS A 3 40.56 -7.19 -7.48
CA LYS A 3 39.30 -6.43 -7.61
C LYS A 3 38.40 -6.73 -6.41
N ARG A 4 38.09 -5.71 -5.60
CA ARG A 4 37.06 -5.79 -4.54
C ARG A 4 35.78 -6.34 -5.13
N SER A 5 35.33 -7.48 -4.61
CA SER A 5 34.06 -8.07 -5.02
C SER A 5 32.91 -7.20 -4.50
N THR A 6 31.83 -7.11 -5.28
CA THR A 6 30.63 -6.41 -4.82
C THR A 6 29.61 -7.44 -4.35
N VAL A 7 28.79 -7.09 -3.37
CA VAL A 7 27.71 -7.96 -2.87
C VAL A 7 26.80 -8.45 -4.00
N LYS A 8 26.64 -7.67 -5.08
CA LYS A 8 25.87 -8.03 -6.29
C LYS A 8 26.40 -9.28 -7.00
N ASN A 9 27.69 -9.57 -6.89
CA ASN A 9 28.34 -10.69 -7.58
C ASN A 9 28.37 -11.97 -6.73
N LEU A 10 27.88 -11.93 -5.49
CA LEU A 10 27.78 -13.13 -4.67
C LEU A 10 26.79 -14.13 -5.30
N PRO A 11 27.08 -15.44 -5.26
CA PRO A 11 26.11 -16.47 -5.59
C PRO A 11 24.84 -16.33 -4.75
N GLN A 12 23.69 -16.73 -5.32
CA GLN A 12 22.39 -16.52 -4.67
C GLN A 12 22.35 -17.12 -3.26
N VAL A 13 22.84 -18.35 -3.09
CA VAL A 13 22.92 -19.05 -1.79
C VAL A 13 23.67 -18.23 -0.72
N VAL A 14 24.71 -17.49 -1.12
CA VAL A 14 25.49 -16.67 -0.18
C VAL A 14 24.80 -15.35 0.12
N LYS A 15 24.08 -14.78 -0.85
CA LYS A 15 23.23 -13.60 -0.62
C LYS A 15 22.08 -13.94 0.32
N ASP A 16 21.41 -15.06 0.11
CA ASP A 16 20.29 -15.48 0.96
C ASP A 16 20.75 -15.67 2.42
N TRP A 17 21.93 -16.27 2.61
CA TRP A 17 22.56 -16.36 3.94
C TRP A 17 22.89 -14.98 4.51
N LEU A 18 23.46 -14.07 3.70
CA LEU A 18 23.81 -12.72 4.16
C LEU A 18 22.55 -11.92 4.55
N ASP A 19 21.46 -12.05 3.78
CA ASP A 19 20.18 -11.41 4.05
C ASP A 19 19.59 -11.92 5.37
N ALA A 20 19.57 -13.24 5.57
CA ALA A 20 19.14 -13.85 6.83
C ALA A 20 19.98 -13.37 8.02
N ALA A 21 21.31 -13.40 7.88
CA ALA A 21 22.22 -12.97 8.95
C ALA A 21 22.10 -11.47 9.27
N LEU A 22 21.83 -10.62 8.27
CA LEU A 22 21.57 -9.19 8.49
C LEU A 22 20.27 -8.97 9.26
N VAL A 23 19.22 -9.73 8.94
CA VAL A 23 17.93 -9.65 9.64
C VAL A 23 18.04 -10.19 11.07
N GLU A 24 18.68 -11.34 11.27
CA GLU A 24 18.90 -11.94 12.60
C GLU A 24 19.70 -11.04 13.54
N ASN A 25 20.69 -10.33 13.00
CA ASN A 25 21.50 -9.37 13.76
C ASN A 25 20.88 -7.97 13.83
N ASN A 26 19.63 -7.79 13.39
CA ASN A 26 18.93 -6.50 13.37
C ASN A 26 19.79 -5.39 12.72
N PHE A 27 20.36 -5.68 11.55
CA PHE A 27 21.23 -4.79 10.77
C PHE A 27 22.42 -4.22 11.56
N SER A 28 22.99 -5.04 12.44
CA SER A 28 24.22 -4.76 13.17
C SER A 28 25.30 -5.81 12.86
N GLY A 29 26.48 -5.73 13.51
CA GLY A 29 27.51 -6.77 13.37
C GLY A 29 28.20 -6.82 12.00
N TYR A 30 28.32 -5.69 11.30
CA TYR A 30 28.87 -5.66 9.93
C TYR A 30 30.31 -6.16 9.79
N ARG A 31 31.09 -6.12 10.88
CA ARG A 31 32.49 -6.56 10.87
C ARG A 31 32.57 -8.08 10.95
N GLU A 32 31.71 -8.67 11.76
CA GLU A 32 31.54 -10.10 11.93
C GLU A 32 31.02 -10.73 10.62
N LEU A 33 30.11 -10.05 9.92
CA LEU A 33 29.63 -10.47 8.61
C LEU A 33 30.70 -10.39 7.51
N GLU A 34 31.57 -9.37 7.56
CA GLU A 34 32.74 -9.28 6.67
C GLU A 34 33.69 -10.47 6.88
N GLU A 35 34.07 -10.78 8.11
CA GLU A 35 34.93 -11.94 8.41
C GLU A 35 34.27 -13.27 8.02
N ALA A 36 32.96 -13.40 8.23
CA ALA A 36 32.19 -14.57 7.85
C ALA A 36 32.10 -14.76 6.32
N LEU A 37 31.98 -13.67 5.55
CA LEU A 37 32.06 -13.70 4.08
C LEU A 37 33.47 -14.09 3.60
N LYS A 38 34.50 -13.56 4.26
CA LYS A 38 35.90 -13.87 3.98
C LYS A 38 36.23 -15.34 4.24
N ALA A 39 35.74 -15.91 5.34
CA ALA A 39 35.88 -17.34 5.65
C ALA A 39 35.20 -18.25 4.61
N ARG A 40 34.17 -17.74 3.91
CA ARG A 40 33.48 -18.42 2.80
C ARG A 40 34.14 -18.19 1.43
N GLY A 41 35.28 -17.48 1.38
CA GLY A 41 36.04 -17.21 0.17
C GLY A 41 35.65 -15.92 -0.56
N TYR A 42 34.86 -15.03 0.05
CA TYR A 42 34.41 -13.79 -0.57
C TYR A 42 35.06 -12.56 0.09
N ASP A 43 35.84 -11.82 -0.67
CA ASP A 43 36.46 -10.56 -0.22
C ASP A 43 35.49 -9.37 -0.41
N ILE A 44 34.64 -9.16 0.59
CA ILE A 44 33.63 -8.09 0.66
C ILE A 44 33.91 -7.23 1.89
N SER A 45 34.11 -5.93 1.70
CA SER A 45 34.42 -5.04 2.84
C SER A 45 33.21 -4.73 3.73
N LYS A 46 33.45 -4.41 5.01
CA LYS A 46 32.43 -3.92 5.96
C LYS A 46 31.52 -2.85 5.35
N SER A 47 32.10 -1.84 4.70
CA SER A 47 31.33 -0.74 4.09
C SER A 47 30.44 -1.21 2.94
N ALA A 48 30.83 -2.26 2.22
CA ALA A 48 30.00 -2.85 1.18
C ALA A 48 28.81 -3.62 1.79
N VAL A 49 29.04 -4.38 2.87
CA VAL A 49 27.98 -5.05 3.63
C VAL A 49 27.01 -4.01 4.24
N HIS A 50 27.52 -2.94 4.84
CA HIS A 50 26.70 -1.87 5.42
C HIS A 50 25.76 -1.21 4.41
N ARG A 51 26.29 -0.75 3.27
CA ARG A 51 25.45 -0.13 2.22
C ARG A 51 24.41 -1.09 1.66
N TYR A 52 24.73 -2.38 1.61
CA TYR A 52 23.79 -3.40 1.19
C TYR A 52 22.70 -3.60 2.25
N GLY A 53 23.09 -3.77 3.51
CA GLY A 53 22.20 -3.92 4.66
C GLY A 53 21.21 -2.76 4.79
N GLN A 54 21.67 -1.51 4.71
CA GLN A 54 20.76 -0.34 4.76
C GLN A 54 19.68 -0.36 3.66
N LYS A 55 20.02 -0.81 2.45
CA LYS A 55 19.05 -0.90 1.36
C LYS A 55 18.05 -2.05 1.59
N LEU A 56 18.52 -3.16 2.16
CA LEU A 56 17.66 -4.29 2.51
C LEU A 56 16.71 -3.92 3.66
N GLU A 57 17.23 -3.25 4.70
CA GLU A 57 16.47 -2.74 5.84
C GLU A 57 15.36 -1.80 5.38
N GLN A 58 15.67 -0.82 4.54
CA GLN A 58 14.68 0.12 4.01
C GLN A 58 13.56 -0.58 3.23
N ARG A 59 13.90 -1.61 2.43
CA ARG A 59 12.91 -2.40 1.68
C ARG A 59 12.02 -3.22 2.62
N LEU A 60 12.61 -3.89 3.60
CA LEU A 60 11.86 -4.70 4.56
C LEU A 60 10.97 -3.85 5.47
N ALA A 61 11.45 -2.66 5.88
CA ALA A 61 10.64 -1.70 6.62
C ALA A 61 9.41 -1.24 5.82
N SER A 62 9.59 -0.94 4.53
CA SER A 62 8.48 -0.58 3.64
C SER A 62 7.47 -1.74 3.50
N ILE A 63 7.94 -2.98 3.29
CA ILE A 63 7.07 -4.16 3.20
C ILE A 63 6.31 -4.39 4.52
N LYS A 64 6.98 -4.25 5.66
CA LYS A 64 6.36 -4.39 6.98
C LYS A 64 5.28 -3.34 7.20
N ALA A 65 5.57 -2.08 6.87
CA ALA A 65 4.59 -1.00 6.96
C ALA A 65 3.37 -1.26 6.05
N SER A 66 3.57 -1.73 4.82
CA SER A 66 2.47 -2.09 3.93
C SER A 66 1.66 -3.29 4.43
N ALA A 67 2.32 -4.30 4.99
CA ALA A 67 1.64 -5.48 5.56
C ALA A 67 0.86 -5.14 6.83
N GLU A 68 1.39 -4.27 7.67
CA GLU A 68 0.73 -3.76 8.86
C GLU A 68 -0.48 -2.88 8.50
N ALA A 69 -0.35 -2.03 7.48
CA ALA A 69 -1.49 -1.29 6.93
C ALA A 69 -2.56 -2.23 6.36
N ALA A 70 -2.18 -3.27 5.62
CA ALA A 70 -3.12 -4.27 5.11
C ALA A 70 -3.83 -5.06 6.24
N LYS A 71 -3.10 -5.33 7.34
CA LYS A 71 -3.66 -5.99 8.53
C LYS A 71 -4.63 -5.09 9.29
N VAL A 72 -4.27 -3.83 9.52
CA VAL A 72 -5.15 -2.83 10.14
C VAL A 72 -6.43 -2.64 9.32
N ILE A 73 -6.30 -2.61 7.99
CA ILE A 73 -7.45 -2.64 7.08
C ILE A 73 -8.27 -3.91 7.31
N SER A 74 -7.66 -5.10 7.26
CA SER A 74 -8.39 -6.37 7.44
C SER A 74 -9.10 -6.49 8.80
N GLU A 75 -8.48 -6.01 9.89
CA GLU A 75 -9.01 -6.17 11.24
C GLU A 75 -10.15 -5.19 11.53
N ASN A 76 -10.04 -3.93 11.08
CA ASN A 76 -11.09 -2.92 11.28
C ASN A 76 -12.28 -3.06 10.31
N ILE A 77 -12.15 -3.88 9.26
CA ILE A 77 -13.08 -3.96 8.13
C ILE A 77 -13.75 -5.34 8.03
N SER A 78 -13.78 -6.06 9.15
CA SER A 78 -14.43 -7.37 9.22
C SER A 78 -15.96 -7.33 8.97
N ASN A 79 -16.61 -6.15 9.01
CA ASN A 79 -18.07 -6.04 8.93
C ASN A 79 -18.64 -5.17 7.78
N GLU A 80 -17.84 -4.42 7.01
CA GLU A 80 -18.36 -3.58 5.92
C GLU A 80 -17.42 -3.52 4.70
N LYS A 81 -17.77 -4.20 3.59
CA LYS A 81 -17.00 -4.18 2.33
C LYS A 81 -16.81 -2.77 1.73
N SER A 82 -17.69 -1.81 2.06
CA SER A 82 -17.56 -0.38 1.74
C SER A 82 -16.32 0.22 2.41
N ALA A 83 -16.14 0.00 3.71
CA ALA A 83 -15.01 0.50 4.47
C ALA A 83 -13.65 0.02 3.90
N GLN A 84 -13.62 -1.18 3.32
CA GLN A 84 -12.40 -1.76 2.71
C GLN A 84 -11.94 -0.95 1.51
N SER A 85 -12.91 -0.63 0.66
CA SER A 85 -12.69 0.12 -0.55
C SER A 85 -12.28 1.57 -0.24
N ASP A 86 -12.85 2.14 0.82
CA ASP A 86 -12.57 3.51 1.26
C ASP A 86 -11.18 3.63 1.91
N ALA A 87 -10.77 2.67 2.75
CA ALA A 87 -9.44 2.67 3.37
C ALA A 87 -8.31 2.48 2.35
N ILE A 88 -8.51 1.57 1.37
CA ILE A 88 -7.56 1.41 0.25
C ILE A 88 -7.45 2.72 -0.53
N LEU A 89 -8.58 3.40 -0.73
CA LEU A 89 -8.59 4.66 -1.44
C LEU A 89 -7.86 5.78 -0.67
N GLU A 90 -8.05 5.88 0.64
CA GLU A 90 -7.35 6.84 1.50
C GLU A 90 -5.83 6.60 1.50
N MET A 91 -5.40 5.34 1.55
CA MET A 91 -3.97 4.99 1.43
C MET A 91 -3.40 5.43 0.07
N ILE A 92 -4.11 5.13 -1.03
CA ILE A 92 -3.68 5.55 -2.37
C ILE A 92 -3.59 7.08 -2.43
N GLN A 93 -4.56 7.82 -1.88
CA GLN A 93 -4.52 9.28 -1.84
C GLN A 93 -3.34 9.81 -1.02
N SER A 94 -3.01 9.17 0.10
CA SER A 94 -1.86 9.54 0.93
C SER A 94 -0.53 9.35 0.19
N GLU A 95 -0.34 8.20 -0.46
CA GLU A 95 0.86 7.91 -1.28
C GLU A 95 1.00 8.87 -2.46
N VAL A 96 -0.12 9.17 -3.12
CA VAL A 96 -0.18 10.18 -4.18
C VAL A 96 0.23 11.55 -3.66
N PHE A 97 -0.29 11.96 -2.50
CA PHE A 97 0.02 13.23 -1.89
C PHE A 97 1.50 13.31 -1.48
N GLN A 98 2.06 12.26 -0.88
CA GLN A 98 3.49 12.18 -0.57
C GLN A 98 4.34 12.29 -1.83
N ALA A 99 3.97 11.58 -2.91
CA ALA A 99 4.67 11.70 -4.19
C ALA A 99 4.63 13.14 -4.72
N LEU A 100 3.49 13.83 -4.63
CA LEU A 100 3.37 15.23 -5.02
C LEU A 100 4.18 16.19 -4.13
N MET A 101 4.27 15.94 -2.82
CA MET A 101 5.12 16.71 -1.92
C MET A 101 6.60 16.52 -2.24
N SER A 102 7.04 15.30 -2.48
CA SER A 102 8.41 15.01 -2.91
C SER A 102 8.75 15.70 -4.23
N LEU A 103 7.78 15.96 -5.12
CA LEU A 103 7.98 16.77 -6.33
C LEU A 103 8.19 18.25 -6.06
N GLN A 104 7.51 18.81 -5.05
CA GLN A 104 7.65 20.21 -4.65
C GLN A 104 9.00 20.47 -3.97
N GLU A 105 9.55 19.46 -3.30
CA GLU A 105 10.87 19.52 -2.66
C GLU A 105 12.03 19.44 -3.66
N ILE A 106 11.78 19.05 -4.92
CA ILE A 106 12.74 19.19 -6.01
C ILE A 106 12.83 20.68 -6.35
N LYS A 107 13.87 21.35 -5.84
CA LYS A 107 14.19 22.73 -6.15
C LYS A 107 14.33 22.91 -7.67
N GLU A 108 13.92 24.06 -8.21
CA GLU A 108 14.00 24.39 -9.65
C GLU A 108 15.41 24.23 -10.24
N GLU A 109 16.44 24.24 -9.39
CA GLU A 109 17.86 24.16 -9.74
C GLU A 109 18.36 22.71 -9.98
N ASP A 110 17.59 21.70 -9.59
CA ASP A 110 17.98 20.28 -9.68
C ASP A 110 17.34 19.57 -10.90
N ASP A 111 18.00 19.69 -12.05
CA ASP A 111 17.85 18.82 -13.22
C ASP A 111 16.42 18.72 -13.82
N PRO A 112 16.11 19.49 -14.88
CA PRO A 112 14.82 19.48 -15.58
C PRO A 112 14.32 18.09 -15.98
N MET A 113 15.23 17.14 -16.24
CA MET A 113 14.85 15.76 -16.57
C MET A 113 14.30 14.98 -15.38
N LYS A 114 14.77 15.25 -14.16
CA LYS A 114 14.19 14.65 -12.95
C LYS A 114 12.78 15.16 -12.70
N ARG A 115 12.57 16.47 -12.86
CA ARG A 115 11.23 17.07 -12.77
C ARG A 115 10.28 16.48 -13.81
N LEU A 116 10.71 16.35 -15.06
CA LEU A 116 9.90 15.76 -16.13
C LEU A 116 9.59 14.27 -15.88
N ALA A 117 10.58 13.48 -15.46
CA ALA A 117 10.39 12.07 -15.15
C ALA A 117 9.36 11.88 -14.04
N ALA A 118 9.40 12.75 -13.03
CA ALA A 118 8.56 12.64 -11.88
C ALA A 118 7.12 13.16 -12.16
N LEU A 119 6.95 14.19 -13.01
CA LEU A 119 5.65 14.55 -13.59
C LEU A 119 5.06 13.45 -14.47
N SER A 120 5.90 12.77 -15.27
CA SER A 120 5.49 11.63 -16.09
C SER A 120 5.05 10.44 -15.24
N PHE A 121 5.74 10.20 -14.12
CA PHE A 121 5.37 9.17 -13.15
C PHE A 121 3.99 9.45 -12.55
N VAL A 122 3.70 10.70 -12.15
CA VAL A 122 2.37 11.10 -11.67
C VAL A 122 1.33 10.90 -12.77
N GLY A 123 1.54 11.46 -13.96
CA GLY A 123 0.55 11.35 -15.05
C GLY A 123 0.23 9.90 -15.44
N LYS A 124 1.23 9.01 -15.46
CA LYS A 124 1.04 7.61 -15.87
C LYS A 124 0.47 6.72 -14.77
N ASN A 125 0.89 6.90 -13.53
CA ASN A 125 0.57 5.95 -12.46
C ASN A 125 -0.52 6.46 -11.52
N ILE A 126 -0.65 7.77 -11.36
CA ILE A 126 -1.57 8.37 -10.39
C ILE A 126 -2.90 8.77 -11.03
N SER A 127 -2.90 9.33 -12.24
CA SER A 127 -4.15 9.72 -12.91
C SER A 127 -5.14 8.55 -13.08
N PRO A 128 -4.73 7.34 -13.50
CA PRO A 128 -5.65 6.19 -13.58
C PRO A 128 -6.24 5.82 -12.22
N LEU A 129 -5.46 5.93 -11.14
CA LEU A 129 -5.93 5.64 -9.77
C LEU A 129 -6.97 6.68 -9.31
N ILE A 130 -6.74 7.96 -9.58
CA ILE A 130 -7.71 9.03 -9.30
C ILE A 130 -9.00 8.79 -10.10
N SER A 131 -8.90 8.43 -11.38
CA SER A 131 -10.07 8.12 -12.19
C SER A 131 -10.83 6.89 -11.68
N ALA A 132 -10.12 5.81 -11.32
CA ALA A 132 -10.72 4.61 -10.75
C ALA A 132 -11.44 4.91 -9.42
N SER A 133 -10.82 5.71 -8.56
CA SER A 133 -11.41 6.23 -7.32
C SER A 133 -12.73 6.97 -7.54
N ILE A 134 -12.74 7.94 -8.47
CA ILE A 134 -13.93 8.71 -8.80
C ILE A 134 -15.04 7.78 -9.32
N ASN A 135 -14.68 6.83 -10.18
CA ASN A 135 -15.64 5.87 -10.73
C ASN A 135 -16.20 4.94 -9.65
N LEU A 136 -15.38 4.50 -8.70
CA LEU A 136 -15.83 3.70 -7.56
C LEU A 136 -16.83 4.48 -6.70
N LYS A 137 -16.54 5.74 -6.36
CA LYS A 137 -17.47 6.59 -5.61
C LYS A 137 -18.79 6.81 -6.36
N LYS A 138 -18.72 7.04 -7.67
CA LYS A 138 -19.93 7.17 -8.52
C LYS A 138 -20.75 5.89 -8.49
N TYR A 139 -20.10 4.74 -8.65
CA TYR A 139 -20.78 3.43 -8.62
C TYR A 139 -21.40 3.14 -7.26
N GLN A 140 -20.69 3.39 -6.16
CA GLN A 140 -21.22 3.26 -4.80
C GLN A 140 -22.45 4.16 -4.58
N ALA A 141 -22.38 5.42 -5.01
CA ALA A 141 -23.50 6.36 -4.92
C ALA A 141 -24.70 5.90 -5.76
N GLU A 142 -24.45 5.35 -6.96
CA GLU A 142 -25.50 4.81 -7.82
C GLU A 142 -26.18 3.58 -7.20
N ILE A 143 -25.41 2.65 -6.65
CA ILE A 143 -25.95 1.47 -5.96
C ILE A 143 -26.77 1.89 -4.74
N LYS A 144 -26.29 2.86 -3.95
CA LYS A 144 -27.04 3.40 -2.81
C LYS A 144 -28.35 4.06 -3.26
N ALA A 145 -28.32 4.88 -4.31
CA ALA A 145 -29.52 5.52 -4.85
C ALA A 145 -30.54 4.49 -5.37
N ARG A 146 -30.07 3.42 -6.04
CA ARG A 146 -30.92 2.31 -6.50
C ARG A 146 -31.54 1.56 -5.32
N ALA A 147 -30.78 1.28 -4.27
CA ALA A 147 -31.28 0.64 -3.06
C ALA A 147 -32.33 1.50 -2.35
N GLU A 148 -32.10 2.81 -2.22
CA GLU A 148 -33.06 3.75 -1.65
C GLU A 148 -34.35 3.86 -2.49
N ALA A 149 -34.23 3.88 -3.81
CA ALA A 149 -35.38 3.89 -4.71
C ALA A 149 -36.20 2.59 -4.58
N ALA A 150 -35.54 1.43 -4.60
CA ALA A 150 -36.19 0.14 -4.40
C ALA A 150 -36.90 0.07 -3.05
N ALA A 151 -36.24 0.53 -1.98
CA ALA A 151 -36.81 0.53 -0.64
C ALA A 151 -38.06 1.45 -0.54
N LYS A 152 -38.06 2.61 -1.21
CA LYS A 152 -39.23 3.50 -1.30
C LYS A 152 -40.39 2.86 -2.07
N GLU A 153 -40.12 2.17 -3.16
CA GLU A 153 -41.17 1.48 -3.92
C GLU A 153 -41.78 0.31 -3.14
N VAL A 154 -40.95 -0.47 -2.43
CA VAL A 154 -41.43 -1.51 -1.52
C VAL A 154 -42.29 -0.91 -0.41
N GLU A 155 -41.87 0.20 0.21
CA GLU A 155 -42.65 0.88 1.25
C GLU A 155 -44.05 1.28 0.74
N LYS A 156 -44.14 1.83 -0.49
CA LYS A 156 -45.44 2.18 -1.11
C LYS A 156 -46.32 0.95 -1.35
N VAL A 157 -45.76 -0.14 -1.86
CA VAL A 157 -46.50 -1.39 -2.12
C VAL A 157 -47.01 -2.01 -0.81
N VAL A 158 -46.15 -2.04 0.21
CA VAL A 158 -46.45 -2.59 1.54
C VAL A 158 -47.55 -1.78 2.23
N LYS A 159 -47.48 -0.44 2.21
CA LYS A 159 -48.54 0.45 2.73
C LYS A 159 -49.86 0.28 1.97
N LYS A 160 -49.82 0.14 0.63
CA LYS A 160 -51.02 -0.12 -0.18
C LYS A 160 -51.70 -1.46 0.15
N ASN A 161 -50.93 -2.46 0.54
CA ASN A 161 -51.45 -3.78 0.92
C ASN A 161 -51.88 -3.86 2.40
N GLY A 162 -51.97 -2.73 3.11
CA GLY A 162 -52.55 -2.66 4.46
C GLY A 162 -51.59 -2.99 5.61
N LEU A 163 -50.27 -3.09 5.35
CA LEU A 163 -49.29 -3.21 6.44
C LEU A 163 -49.13 -1.88 7.19
N THR A 164 -48.84 -1.98 8.49
CA THR A 164 -48.61 -0.82 9.36
C THR A 164 -47.33 -0.08 8.98
N GLU A 165 -47.26 1.21 9.32
CA GLU A 165 -46.10 2.06 9.03
C GLU A 165 -44.81 1.55 9.69
N ASP A 166 -44.93 0.97 10.89
CA ASP A 166 -43.80 0.35 11.60
C ASP A 166 -43.23 -0.86 10.85
N THR A 167 -44.09 -1.74 10.33
CA THR A 167 -43.63 -2.91 9.56
C THR A 167 -43.03 -2.49 8.21
N ALA A 168 -43.60 -1.47 7.56
CA ALA A 168 -43.02 -0.91 6.33
C ALA A 168 -41.62 -0.31 6.57
N ASN A 169 -41.44 0.38 7.71
CA ASN A 169 -40.15 0.93 8.11
C ASN A 169 -39.12 -0.16 8.46
N GLN A 170 -39.54 -1.25 9.10
CA GLN A 170 -38.66 -2.40 9.35
C GLN A 170 -38.18 -3.06 8.05
N ILE A 171 -39.08 -3.30 7.09
CA ILE A 171 -38.73 -3.88 5.78
C ILE A 171 -37.76 -2.95 5.04
N ARG A 172 -38.02 -1.64 5.06
CA ARG A 172 -37.12 -0.64 4.46
C ARG A 172 -35.72 -0.67 5.08
N LYS A 173 -35.62 -0.72 6.41
CA LYS A 173 -34.34 -0.82 7.13
C LYS A 173 -33.56 -2.08 6.75
N GLN A 174 -34.24 -3.23 6.67
CA GLN A 174 -33.63 -4.49 6.23
C GLN A 174 -33.11 -4.43 4.79
N ILE A 175 -33.87 -3.84 3.86
CA ILE A 175 -33.43 -3.67 2.46
C ILE A 175 -32.18 -2.80 2.37
N LEU A 176 -32.09 -1.77 3.21
CA LEU A 176 -30.95 -0.86 3.26
C LEU A 176 -29.76 -1.42 4.07
N GLY A 177 -29.91 -2.59 4.71
CA GLY A 177 -28.89 -3.16 5.57
C GLY A 177 -28.62 -2.35 6.85
N ILE A 178 -29.57 -1.50 7.25
CA ILE A 178 -29.48 -0.68 8.46
C ILE A 178 -30.11 -1.48 9.59
N VAL A 179 -29.30 -2.00 10.52
CA VAL A 179 -29.77 -2.72 11.72
C VAL A 179 -30.00 -1.72 12.85
#